data_AF-A0A8T9SY88-F1
#
_entry.id   AF-A0A8T9SY88-F1
#
_cell.length_a   1.000
_cell.length_b   1.000
_cell.length_c   1.000
_cell.angle_alpha   90.00
_cell.angle_beta   90.00
_cell.angle_gamma   90.00
#
_symmetry.space_group_name_H-M   'P 1'
#
loop_
_entity.id
_entity.type
_entity.pdbx_description
1 polymer ?
#
loop_
_entity_poly.entity_id
_entity_poly.type
_entity_poly.pdbx_seq_one_letter_code
_entity_poly.pdbx_strand_id
1 'polypeptide(L)'
;MKKAYLTAALLIGLYMSSTAEAIAQDPSENPAIQQRAVILTRTMATKMRLDEGQYLKLKQLNVRWLTEMETLKQEGTATVSSLDEQASAMQAQYESEMLALLYPAQQQIYRHSENTRMAFRAE
;
A
#
# COMPACT_ATOMS: atom_id res chain seq x y z
N MET A 1 9.79 -30.05 -43.19
CA MET A 1 10.62 -29.29 -42.24
C MET A 1 9.84 -28.07 -41.76
N LYS A 2 9.50 -28.07 -40.47
CA LYS A 2 9.30 -26.91 -39.58
C LYS A 2 8.08 -26.01 -39.87
N LYS A 3 6.90 -26.56 -39.58
CA LYS A 3 5.70 -25.78 -39.22
C LYS A 3 5.99 -25.11 -37.87
N ALA A 4 6.55 -23.91 -37.89
CA ALA A 4 6.51 -23.01 -36.75
C ALA A 4 5.14 -22.33 -36.71
N TYR A 5 4.74 -21.87 -35.52
CA TYR A 5 3.49 -21.17 -35.21
C TYR A 5 2.28 -22.06 -34.93
N LEU A 6 2.42 -22.92 -33.91
CA LEU A 6 1.28 -23.40 -33.13
C LEU A 6 1.71 -23.73 -31.69
N THR A 7 2.38 -22.77 -31.04
CA THR A 7 2.70 -22.82 -29.60
C THR A 7 2.46 -21.45 -28.98
N ALA A 8 1.19 -21.03 -28.93
CA ALA A 8 0.76 -19.82 -28.21
C ALA A 8 -0.55 -20.03 -27.43
N ALA A 9 -0.91 -21.28 -27.10
CA ALA A 9 -2.20 -21.59 -26.47
C ALA A 9 -2.15 -22.67 -25.39
N LEU A 10 -1.02 -22.81 -24.67
CA LEU A 10 -0.96 -23.75 -23.54
C LEU A 10 -0.01 -23.29 -22.42
N LEU A 11 -0.28 -22.12 -21.85
CA LEU A 11 0.26 -21.70 -20.54
C LEU A 11 -0.84 -21.05 -19.68
N ILE A 12 -2.08 -21.50 -19.84
CA ILE A 12 -3.19 -21.21 -18.93
C ILE A 12 -3.59 -22.55 -18.32
N GLY A 13 -2.92 -22.92 -17.23
CA GLY A 13 -3.18 -24.21 -16.62
C GLY A 13 -2.22 -24.52 -15.48
N LEU A 14 -2.14 -23.62 -14.50
CA LEU A 14 -1.86 -23.99 -13.10
C LEU A 14 -2.05 -22.75 -12.18
N TYR A 15 -3.27 -22.22 -12.12
CA TYR A 15 -3.68 -21.50 -10.90
C TYR A 15 -4.17 -22.57 -9.93
N MET A 16 -3.22 -23.19 -9.24
CA MET A 16 -3.48 -24.03 -8.08
C MET A 16 -4.36 -23.23 -7.11
N SER A 17 -5.57 -23.71 -6.91
CA SER A 17 -6.44 -23.29 -5.82
C SER A 17 -5.75 -23.62 -4.51
N SER A 18 -5.14 -22.62 -3.85
CA SER A 18 -4.79 -22.75 -2.44
C SER A 18 -6.07 -22.59 -1.63
N THR A 19 -6.66 -23.69 -1.20
CA THR A 19 -7.54 -23.72 -0.04
C THR A 19 -6.68 -23.38 1.18
N ALA A 20 -6.64 -22.10 1.55
CA ALA A 20 -6.04 -21.69 2.81
C ALA A 20 -7.08 -21.90 3.91
N GLU A 21 -6.85 -22.92 4.74
CA GLU A 21 -7.48 -23.07 6.04
C GLU A 21 -7.29 -21.76 6.83
N ALA A 22 -8.38 -21.26 7.41
CA ALA A 22 -8.39 -20.09 8.27
C ALA A 22 -7.70 -20.40 9.61
N ILE A 23 -6.37 -20.52 9.58
CA ILE A 23 -5.54 -20.21 10.74
C ILE A 23 -5.61 -18.70 10.87
N ALA A 24 -5.90 -18.17 12.06
CA ALA A 24 -5.84 -16.73 12.33
C ALA A 24 -4.39 -16.25 12.12
N GLN A 25 -4.04 -15.95 10.87
CA GLN A 25 -2.78 -15.35 10.49
C GLN A 25 -2.80 -13.89 10.97
N ASP A 26 -1.70 -13.43 11.53
CA ASP A 26 -1.49 -12.00 11.77
C ASP A 26 -1.80 -11.25 10.46
N PRO A 27 -2.72 -10.28 10.44
CA PRO A 27 -3.04 -9.53 9.23
C PRO A 27 -1.80 -8.86 8.61
N SER A 28 -0.74 -8.64 9.39
CA SER A 28 0.55 -8.15 8.89
C SER A 28 1.27 -9.17 7.98
N GLU A 29 1.02 -10.46 8.13
CA GLU A 29 1.60 -11.53 7.29
C GLU A 29 0.82 -11.76 5.99
N ASN A 30 -0.32 -11.07 5.80
CA ASN A 30 -1.11 -11.19 4.59
C ASN A 30 -0.29 -10.81 3.34
N PRO A 31 -0.08 -11.75 2.39
CA PRO A 31 0.75 -11.49 1.20
C PRO A 31 0.25 -10.31 0.35
N ALA A 32 -1.06 -10.07 0.31
CA ALA A 32 -1.64 -8.95 -0.42
C ALA A 32 -1.30 -7.60 0.24
N ILE A 33 -1.31 -7.53 1.57
CA ILE A 33 -0.89 -6.33 2.32
C ILE A 33 0.60 -6.07 2.09
N GLN A 34 1.43 -7.11 2.16
CA GLN A 34 2.86 -6.99 1.92
C GLN A 34 3.19 -6.48 0.50
N GLN A 35 2.51 -7.02 -0.52
CA GLN A 35 2.67 -6.55 -1.90
C GLN A 35 2.24 -5.09 -2.08
N ARG A 36 1.09 -4.70 -1.52
CA ARG A 36 0.61 -3.30 -1.56
C ARG A 36 1.59 -2.36 -0.86
N ALA A 37 2.11 -2.74 0.31
CA ALA A 37 3.11 -1.97 1.01
C ALA A 37 4.38 -1.78 0.18
N VAL A 38 4.85 -2.81 -0.53
CA VAL A 38 6.01 -2.69 -1.43
C VAL A 38 5.74 -1.71 -2.58
N ILE A 39 4.58 -1.81 -3.23
CA ILE A 39 4.21 -0.92 -4.34
C ILE A 39 4.13 0.54 -3.86
N LEU A 40 3.48 0.77 -2.72
CA LEU A 40 3.33 2.09 -2.12
C LEU A 40 4.70 2.67 -1.73
N THR A 41 5.55 1.88 -1.08
CA THR A 41 6.91 2.28 -0.69
C THR A 41 7.75 2.60 -1.92
N ARG A 42 7.74 1.75 -2.95
CA ARG A 42 8.50 1.99 -4.19
C ARG A 42 8.04 3.27 -4.89
N THR A 43 6.74 3.52 -4.92
CA THR A 43 6.19 4.76 -5.52
C THR A 43 6.70 6.00 -4.78
N MET A 44 6.66 5.97 -3.45
CA MET A 44 7.17 7.05 -2.60
C MET A 44 8.70 7.19 -2.69
N ALA A 45 9.43 6.09 -2.73
CA ALA A 45 10.88 6.06 -2.89
C ALA A 45 11.33 6.72 -4.18
N THR A 46 10.66 6.43 -5.30
CA THR A 46 10.95 7.06 -6.58
C THR A 46 10.65 8.56 -6.56
N LYS A 47 9.51 8.97 -5.99
CA LYS A 47 9.09 10.37 -5.94
C LYS A 47 9.98 11.23 -5.04
N MET A 48 10.30 10.73 -3.85
CA MET A 48 11.02 11.49 -2.81
C MET A 48 12.50 11.16 -2.74
N ARG A 49 13.01 10.25 -3.58
CA ARG A 49 14.41 9.81 -3.61
C ARG A 49 14.87 9.35 -2.22
N LEU A 50 14.12 8.40 -1.65
CA LEU A 50 14.41 7.84 -0.33
C LEU A 50 15.72 7.05 -0.35
N ASP A 51 16.47 7.13 0.75
CA ASP A 51 17.57 6.20 1.01
C ASP A 51 17.06 4.83 1.48
N GLU A 52 17.95 3.85 1.58
CA GLU A 52 17.59 2.47 1.97
C GLU A 52 17.01 2.39 3.39
N GLY A 53 17.54 3.18 4.32
CA GLY A 53 17.05 3.21 5.70
C GLY A 53 15.64 3.78 5.79
N GLN A 54 15.37 4.86 5.04
CA GLN A 54 14.04 5.45 4.89
C GLN A 54 13.08 4.49 4.20
N TYR A 55 13.55 3.78 3.16
CA TYR A 55 12.76 2.80 2.42
C TYR A 55 12.24 1.69 3.34
N LEU A 56 13.12 1.08 4.14
CA LEU A 56 12.74 -0.02 5.04
C LEU A 56 11.76 0.43 6.13
N LYS A 57 12.00 1.60 6.75
CA LYS A 57 11.11 2.17 7.77
C LYS A 57 9.74 2.53 7.17
N LEU A 58 9.73 3.12 5.98
CA LEU A 58 8.48 3.47 5.31
C LEU A 58 7.70 2.21 4.89
N LYS A 59 8.39 1.14 4.46
CA LYS A 59 7.73 -0.14 4.17
C LYS A 59 7.05 -0.72 5.41
N GLN A 60 7.73 -0.71 6.55
CA GLN A 60 7.14 -1.18 7.81
C GLN A 60 5.93 -0.33 8.22
N LEU A 61 6.05 0.99 8.11
CA LEU A 61 4.95 1.93 8.36
C LEU A 61 3.76 1.64 7.44
N ASN A 62 4.01 1.40 6.14
CA ASN A 62 2.98 1.07 5.16
C ASN A 62 2.27 -0.26 5.46
N VAL A 63 3.02 -1.29 5.87
CA VAL A 63 2.41 -2.57 6.28
C VAL A 63 1.47 -2.33 7.46
N ARG A 64 1.95 -1.66 8.52
CA ARG A 64 1.13 -1.39 9.70
C ARG A 64 -0.14 -0.62 9.35
N TRP A 65 -0.01 0.49 8.61
CA TRP A 65 -1.16 1.29 8.22
C TRP A 65 -2.19 0.51 7.38
N LEU A 66 -1.72 -0.29 6.42
CA LEU A 66 -2.60 -1.13 5.59
C LEU A 66 -3.29 -2.22 6.42
N THR A 67 -2.58 -2.81 7.37
CA THR A 67 -3.14 -3.78 8.32
C THR A 67 -4.21 -3.13 9.19
N GLU A 68 -3.93 -2.00 9.83
CA GLU A 68 -4.90 -1.31 10.68
C GLU A 68 -6.14 -0.87 9.88
N MET A 69 -5.96 -0.41 8.64
CA MET A 69 -7.06 -0.01 7.76
C MET A 69 -7.93 -1.21 7.35
N GLU A 70 -7.32 -2.38 7.15
CA GLU A 70 -8.04 -3.62 6.88
C GLU A 70 -8.82 -4.08 8.12
N THR A 71 -8.19 -4.03 9.31
CA THR A 71 -8.85 -4.32 10.58
C THR A 71 -10.05 -3.39 10.82
N LEU A 72 -9.89 -2.09 10.63
CA LEU A 72 -10.98 -1.11 10.79
C LEU A 72 -12.19 -1.44 9.88
N LYS A 73 -11.94 -1.92 8.65
CA LYS A 73 -13.00 -2.34 7.72
C LYS A 73 -13.66 -3.63 8.14
N GLN A 74 -12.90 -4.58 8.69
CA GLN A 74 -13.41 -5.88 9.14
C GLN A 74 -14.22 -5.77 10.43
N GLU A 75 -13.86 -4.84 11.33
CA GLU A 75 -14.53 -4.64 12.61
C GLU A 75 -15.95 -4.06 12.51
N GLY A 76 -16.35 -3.58 11.32
CA GLY A 76 -17.70 -3.65 10.71
C GLY A 76 -18.94 -3.21 11.50
N THR A 77 -18.81 -2.73 12.73
CA THR A 77 -19.90 -2.44 13.68
C THR A 77 -20.12 -0.94 13.86
N ALA A 78 -19.20 -0.12 13.34
CA ALA A 78 -19.28 1.33 13.38
C ALA A 78 -20.17 1.87 12.25
N THR A 79 -20.94 2.93 12.54
CA THR A 79 -21.68 3.67 11.51
C THR A 79 -20.73 4.22 10.43
N VAL A 80 -21.24 4.48 9.21
CA VAL A 80 -20.42 5.01 8.10
C VAL A 80 -19.68 6.29 8.49
N SER A 81 -20.33 7.19 9.23
CA SER A 81 -19.71 8.44 9.71
C SER A 81 -18.54 8.18 10.67
N SER A 82 -18.67 7.22 11.58
CA SER A 82 -17.60 6.86 12.52
C SER A 82 -16.45 6.11 11.86
N LEU A 83 -16.69 5.38 10.76
CA LEU A 83 -15.62 4.74 9.99
C LEU A 83 -14.78 5.80 9.24
N ASP A 84 -15.42 6.80 8.65
CA ASP A 84 -14.73 7.88 7.95
C ASP A 84 -13.86 8.72 8.90
N GLU A 85 -14.39 9.07 10.08
CA GLU A 85 -13.65 9.79 11.11
C GLU A 85 -12.39 9.02 11.58
N GLN A 86 -12.54 7.72 11.85
CA GLN A 86 -11.42 6.87 12.23
C GLN A 86 -10.39 6.72 11.10
N ALA A 87 -10.84 6.51 9.87
CA ALA A 87 -9.96 6.42 8.71
C ALA A 87 -9.17 7.73 8.49
N SER A 88 -9.82 8.87 8.66
CA SER A 88 -9.20 10.20 8.58
C SER A 88 -8.14 10.40 9.66
N ALA A 89 -8.45 10.05 10.91
CA ALA A 89 -7.50 10.12 12.02
C ALA A 89 -6.27 9.23 11.79
N MET A 90 -6.49 7.99 11.34
CA MET A 90 -5.41 7.06 10.97
C MET A 90 -4.55 7.60 9.83
N GLN A 91 -5.17 8.22 8.82
CA GLN A 91 -4.43 8.83 7.72
C GLN A 91 -3.55 9.99 8.20
N ALA A 92 -4.08 10.86 9.08
CA ALA A 92 -3.32 11.97 9.64
C ALA A 92 -2.12 11.48 10.47
N GLN A 93 -2.31 10.43 11.27
CA GLN A 93 -1.22 9.82 12.03
C GLN A 93 -0.16 9.23 11.09
N TYR A 94 -0.58 8.45 10.09
CA TYR A 94 0.32 7.88 9.09
C TYR A 94 1.15 8.96 8.39
N GLU A 95 0.52 10.07 7.98
CA GLU A 95 1.22 11.19 7.34
C GLU A 95 2.25 11.82 8.28
N SER A 96 1.88 12.05 9.54
CA SER A 96 2.79 12.60 10.55
C SER A 96 4.04 11.74 10.73
N GLU A 97 3.85 10.43 10.90
CA GLU A 97 4.95 9.48 11.09
C GLU A 97 5.82 9.35 9.83
N MET A 98 5.19 9.33 8.65
CA MET A 98 5.93 9.34 7.38
C MET A 98 6.79 10.59 7.25
N LEU A 99 6.24 11.78 7.53
CA LEU A 99 6.99 13.04 7.46
C LEU A 99 8.19 13.05 8.43
N ALA A 100 8.06 12.43 9.60
CA ALA A 100 9.15 12.28 10.55
C ALA A 100 10.30 11.40 10.03
N LEU A 101 10.06 10.53 9.04
CA LEU A 101 11.11 9.72 8.39
C LEU A 101 11.88 10.51 7.30
N LEU A 102 11.33 11.63 6.83
CA LEU A 102 11.84 12.36 5.68
C LEU A 102 12.79 13.48 6.09
N TYR A 103 13.84 13.69 5.29
CA TYR A 103 14.66 14.90 5.39
C TYR A 103 13.85 16.13 4.95
N PRO A 104 14.20 17.35 5.43
CA PRO A 104 13.46 18.57 5.12
C PRO A 104 13.22 18.81 3.62
N ALA A 105 14.22 18.53 2.77
CA ALA A 105 14.08 18.67 1.32
C ALA A 105 13.05 17.70 0.73
N GLN A 106 12.95 16.47 1.26
CA GLN A 106 11.99 15.46 0.81
C GLN A 106 10.57 15.81 1.28
N GLN A 107 10.42 16.43 2.45
CA GLN A 107 9.12 16.92 2.93
C GLN A 107 8.55 18.01 2.00
N GLN A 108 9.40 18.88 1.44
CA GLN A 108 8.96 19.89 0.47
C GLN A 108 8.46 19.24 -0.83
N ILE A 109 9.16 18.21 -1.33
CA ILE A 109 8.72 17.43 -2.50
C ILE A 109 7.35 16.80 -2.23
N TYR A 110 7.17 16.21 -1.05
CA TYR A 110 5.90 15.61 -0.64
C TYR A 110 4.76 16.64 -0.65
N ARG A 111 4.93 17.78 0.06
CA ARG A 111 3.92 18.85 0.13
C ARG A 111 3.57 19.43 -1.23
N HIS A 112 4.58 19.62 -2.09
CA HIS A 112 4.34 20.07 -3.46
C HIS A 112 3.47 19.07 -4.24
N SER A 113 3.77 17.77 -4.13
CA SER A 113 3.01 16.73 -4.81
C SER A 113 1.55 16.62 -4.34
N GLU A 114 1.30 16.83 -3.04
CA GLU A 114 -0.06 16.85 -2.48
C GLU A 114 -0.85 18.08 -2.95
N ASN A 115 -0.23 19.25 -2.95
CA ASN A 115 -0.86 20.47 -3.46
C ASN A 115 -1.27 20.33 -4.94
N THR A 116 -0.41 19.74 -5.77
CA THR A 116 -0.75 19.46 -7.18
C THR A 116 -1.93 18.49 -7.30
N ARG A 117 -1.98 17.46 -6.44
CA ARG A 117 -3.06 16.48 -6.42
C ARG A 117 -4.39 17.10 -5.99
N MET A 118 -4.37 18.00 -5.01
CA MET A 118 -5.57 18.72 -4.56
C MET A 118 -6.06 19.71 -5.61
N ALA A 119 -5.16 20.41 -6.30
CA ALA A 119 -5.52 21.33 -7.38
C ALA A 119 -6.26 20.61 -8.52
N PHE A 120 -5.76 19.44 -8.95
CA PHE A 120 -6.43 18.64 -9.99
C PHE A 120 -7.79 18.07 -9.58
N ARG A 121 -8.05 17.89 -8.27
CA ARG A 121 -9.33 17.37 -7.77
C ARG A 121 -10.42 18.44 -7.69
N ALA A 122 -10.06 19.73 -7.75
CA ALA A 122 -10.97 20.85 -7.59
C ALA A 122 -11.51 21.41 -8.93
N GLU A 123 -11.03 20.91 -10.07
CA GLU A 123 -11.52 21.19 -11.43
C GLU A 123 -12.56 20.15 -11.87
#